data_AF-A0A9D5MRR4-F1
#
_entry.id   AF-A0A9D5MRR4-F1
#
_cell.length_a   1.000
_cell.length_b   1.000
_cell.length_c   1.000
_cell.angle_alpha   90.00
_cell.angle_beta   90.00
_cell.angle_gamma   90.00
#
_symmetry.space_group_name_H-M   'P 1'
#
loop_
_entity.id
_entity.type
_entity.pdbx_description
1 polymer ?
#
loop_
_entity_poly.entity_id
_entity_poly.type
_entity_poly.pdbx_seq_one_letter_code
_entity_poly.pdbx_strand_id
1 'polypeptide(L)'
;MGLFKKKQTIVTQNDLAKSISVEVVKEKTAPIVEGTTLIGNKYDEMLSEETVINGELTSICNNLGEINDSVEGLGNLVETSQASLLKTAEAALNFNDAKLAIIDSVEDAKSEITNLKESSDQVVASFNEMHETFQNLQKSVSDIRDCMKGITDIANQTNLLSLNASIEAARAGEAGRGFAIVADQVRILSDEIKKLTANIAESVNNVEKDTQGLNQSIETSETAFEASNANVASAYSIVEKVQTLATSMDASCEDLTASLAQSKQAVEGISVLTESSQNCYGNVSNSINIISSCQNNKNTLYDEMREALLGVIPLAEELSNME
;
A
#
# COMPACT_ATOMS: atom_id res chain seq x y z
N MET A 1 -73.51 -91.53 71.49
CA MET A 1 -73.84 -91.83 72.90
C MET A 1 -72.51 -92.01 73.65
N GLY A 2 -72.30 -91.29 74.76
CA GLY A 2 -71.15 -91.43 75.67
C GLY A 2 -70.00 -90.43 75.39
N LEU A 3 -69.99 -89.21 75.94
CA LEU A 3 -69.58 -88.83 77.32
C LEU A 3 -68.10 -89.10 77.62
N PHE A 4 -67.27 -88.05 77.73
CA PHE A 4 -66.74 -87.56 79.02
C PHE A 4 -65.93 -86.26 78.87
N LYS A 5 -66.17 -85.34 79.80
CA LYS A 5 -65.55 -84.01 79.98
C LYS A 5 -64.28 -84.09 80.85
N LYS A 6 -63.47 -83.03 80.73
CA LYS A 6 -62.69 -82.30 81.75
C LYS A 6 -61.43 -82.97 82.34
N LYS A 7 -60.30 -82.26 82.17
CA LYS A 7 -59.79 -81.37 83.23
C LYS A 7 -58.90 -80.27 82.65
N GLN A 8 -59.31 -79.03 82.91
CA GLN A 8 -58.46 -77.83 82.85
C GLN A 8 -57.36 -77.97 83.90
N THR A 9 -56.14 -77.62 83.50
CA THR A 9 -55.16 -77.02 84.41
C THR A 9 -54.91 -75.61 83.88
N ILE A 10 -55.52 -74.64 84.56
CA ILE A 10 -55.18 -73.23 84.45
C ILE A 10 -53.93 -73.04 85.31
N VAL A 11 -52.81 -72.67 84.69
CA VAL A 11 -51.70 -72.00 85.38
C VAL A 11 -51.64 -70.58 84.81
N THR A 12 -52.29 -69.69 85.57
CA THR A 12 -51.99 -68.26 85.82
C THR A 12 -51.09 -67.49 84.84
N GLN A 13 -51.66 -66.38 84.32
CA GLN A 13 -50.93 -65.18 83.94
C GLN A 13 -50.06 -64.70 85.11
N ASN A 14 -48.73 -64.68 84.94
CA ASN A 14 -47.83 -63.53 85.11
C ASN A 14 -46.39 -64.06 85.05
N ASP A 15 -45.66 -63.78 83.96
CA ASP A 15 -44.34 -63.18 84.10
C ASP A 15 -43.82 -62.68 82.75
N LEU A 16 -43.61 -61.37 82.78
CA LEU A 16 -43.07 -60.50 81.79
C LEU A 16 -41.54 -60.69 81.77
N ALA A 17 -41.03 -61.60 80.92
CA ALA A 17 -39.66 -61.57 80.36
C ALA A 17 -39.40 -62.89 79.63
N LYS A 18 -39.70 -62.96 78.32
CA LYS A 18 -38.79 -63.75 77.47
C LYS A 18 -37.48 -62.96 77.49
N SER A 19 -36.57 -63.33 78.38
CA SER A 19 -35.15 -63.06 78.18
C SER A 19 -34.84 -63.58 76.78
N ILE A 20 -34.75 -62.67 75.82
CA ILE A 20 -34.03 -62.97 74.59
C ILE A 20 -32.62 -63.23 75.08
N SER A 21 -32.10 -64.44 74.85
CA SER A 21 -30.72 -64.71 75.22
C SER A 21 -29.83 -63.74 74.46
N VAL A 22 -28.80 -63.21 75.12
CA VAL A 22 -27.79 -62.34 74.54
C VAL A 22 -27.24 -62.94 73.24
N GLU A 23 -27.10 -64.27 73.19
CA GLU A 23 -26.73 -65.05 72.00
C GLU A 23 -27.66 -64.83 70.79
N VAL A 24 -28.99 -64.81 71.00
CA VAL A 24 -29.99 -64.62 69.92
C VAL A 24 -30.04 -63.17 69.46
N VAL A 25 -29.78 -62.22 70.36
CA VAL A 25 -29.62 -60.80 69.97
C VAL A 25 -28.39 -60.66 69.08
N LYS A 26 -27.24 -61.19 69.49
CA LYS A 26 -25.98 -61.19 68.73
C LYS A 26 -26.11 -61.86 67.36
N GLU A 27 -26.74 -63.04 67.29
CA GLU A 27 -26.94 -63.75 66.02
C GLU A 27 -27.79 -62.94 65.02
N LYS A 28 -28.80 -62.21 65.52
CA LYS A 28 -29.67 -61.38 64.68
C LYS A 28 -29.12 -59.98 64.37
N THR A 29 -28.20 -59.46 65.18
CA THR A 29 -27.58 -58.14 65.01
C THR A 29 -26.30 -58.20 64.19
N ALA A 30 -25.59 -59.34 64.14
CA ALA A 30 -24.38 -59.50 63.34
C ALA A 30 -24.56 -59.14 61.84
N PRO A 31 -25.63 -59.55 61.13
CA PRO A 31 -25.87 -59.13 59.74
C PRO A 31 -26.14 -57.62 59.60
N ILE A 32 -26.68 -56.98 60.65
CA ILE A 32 -26.95 -55.54 60.68
C ILE A 32 -25.62 -54.79 60.81
N VAL A 33 -24.74 -55.23 61.71
CA VAL A 33 -23.38 -54.66 61.85
C VAL A 33 -22.63 -54.80 60.53
N GLU A 34 -22.54 -56.01 59.97
CA GLU A 34 -21.85 -56.26 58.70
C GLU A 34 -22.43 -55.42 57.55
N GLY A 35 -23.76 -55.31 57.46
CA GLY A 35 -24.45 -54.46 56.49
C GLY A 35 -24.12 -52.98 56.67
N THR A 36 -24.14 -52.45 57.91
CA THR A 36 -23.82 -51.04 58.19
C THR A 36 -22.35 -50.71 57.91
N THR A 37 -21.42 -51.62 58.22
CA THR A 37 -20.00 -51.46 57.86
C THR A 37 -19.79 -51.46 56.35
N LEU A 38 -20.47 -52.35 55.61
CA LEU A 38 -20.40 -52.38 54.15
C LEU A 38 -20.95 -51.08 53.53
N ILE A 39 -22.10 -50.59 54.01
CA ILE A 39 -22.70 -49.35 53.53
C ILE A 39 -21.79 -48.15 53.87
N GLY A 40 -21.16 -48.12 55.05
CA GLY A 40 -20.18 -47.11 55.42
C GLY A 40 -18.96 -47.10 54.50
N ASN A 41 -18.38 -48.26 54.21
CA ASN A 41 -17.24 -48.35 53.27
C ASN A 41 -17.64 -47.91 51.85
N LYS A 42 -18.84 -48.25 51.38
CA LYS A 42 -19.34 -47.77 50.07
C LYS A 42 -19.67 -46.29 50.06
N TYR A 43 -20.14 -45.74 51.16
CA TYR A 43 -20.33 -44.31 51.32
C TYR A 43 -18.99 -43.55 51.16
N ASP A 44 -17.93 -44.01 51.83
CA ASP A 44 -16.61 -43.39 51.73
C ASP A 44 -16.02 -43.46 50.31
N GLU A 45 -16.17 -44.61 49.63
CA GLU A 45 -15.80 -44.74 48.20
C GLU A 45 -16.58 -43.74 47.33
N MET A 46 -17.91 -43.65 47.51
CA MET A 46 -18.78 -42.76 46.74
C MET A 46 -18.48 -41.27 46.99
N LEU A 47 -18.03 -40.91 48.20
CA LEU A 47 -17.64 -39.55 48.56
C LEU A 47 -16.28 -39.17 47.94
N SER A 48 -15.36 -40.14 47.89
CA SER A 48 -14.09 -39.99 47.18
C SER A 48 -14.32 -39.77 45.68
N GLU A 49 -15.19 -40.58 45.05
CA GLU A 49 -15.57 -40.39 43.65
C GLU A 49 -16.19 -39.00 43.40
N GLU A 50 -17.05 -38.53 44.31
CA GLU A 50 -17.69 -37.22 44.16
C GLU A 50 -16.72 -36.04 44.26
N THR A 51 -15.69 -36.16 45.11
CA THR A 51 -14.61 -35.16 45.18
C THR A 51 -13.89 -35.05 43.84
N VAL A 52 -13.65 -36.18 43.17
CA VAL A 52 -13.03 -36.21 41.83
C VAL A 52 -13.95 -35.57 40.80
N ILE A 53 -15.25 -35.92 40.76
CA ILE A 53 -16.20 -35.35 39.79
C ILE A 53 -16.32 -33.82 39.95
N ASN A 54 -16.40 -33.30 41.18
CA ASN A 54 -16.42 -31.86 41.42
C ASN A 54 -15.13 -31.15 40.97
N GLY A 55 -13.97 -31.81 41.14
CA GLY A 55 -12.69 -31.33 40.63
C GLY A 55 -12.68 -31.23 39.10
N GLU A 56 -13.11 -32.30 38.41
CA GLU A 56 -13.24 -32.34 36.95
C GLU A 56 -14.23 -31.29 36.44
N LEU A 57 -15.39 -31.14 37.09
CA LEU A 57 -16.39 -30.15 36.70
C LEU A 57 -15.85 -28.72 36.84
N THR A 58 -15.10 -28.44 37.89
CA THR A 58 -14.40 -27.15 38.06
C THR A 58 -13.40 -26.91 36.93
N SER A 59 -12.63 -27.93 36.55
CA SER A 59 -11.69 -27.83 35.42
C SER A 59 -12.41 -27.57 34.10
N ILE A 60 -13.54 -28.23 33.85
CA ILE A 60 -14.36 -28.00 32.66
C ILE A 60 -14.90 -26.57 32.64
N CYS A 61 -15.39 -26.04 33.76
CA CYS A 61 -15.85 -24.65 33.86
C CYS A 61 -14.75 -23.65 33.50
N ASN A 62 -13.53 -23.87 34.01
CA ASN A 62 -12.39 -23.00 33.71
C ASN A 62 -12.04 -23.04 32.21
N ASN A 63 -11.91 -24.23 31.64
CA ASN A 63 -11.63 -24.40 30.20
C ASN A 63 -12.74 -23.77 29.34
N LEU A 64 -14.00 -23.89 29.76
CA LEU A 64 -15.12 -23.31 29.05
C LEU A 64 -15.12 -21.77 29.11
N GLY A 65 -14.67 -21.19 30.23
CA GLY A 65 -14.42 -19.75 30.36
C GLY A 65 -13.35 -19.26 29.38
N GLU A 66 -12.22 -19.96 29.30
CA GLU A 66 -11.14 -19.64 28.34
C GLU A 66 -11.62 -19.73 26.87
N ILE A 67 -12.48 -20.71 26.56
CA ILE A 67 -13.10 -20.84 25.24
C ILE A 67 -14.00 -19.64 24.95
N ASN A 68 -14.82 -19.19 25.91
CA ASN A 68 -15.69 -18.03 25.73
C ASN A 68 -14.90 -16.76 25.42
N ASP A 69 -13.85 -16.50 26.20
CA ASP A 69 -12.98 -15.34 26.01
C ASP A 69 -12.31 -15.39 24.62
N SER A 70 -11.93 -16.58 24.17
CA SER A 70 -11.37 -16.80 22.83
C SER A 70 -12.40 -16.54 21.72
N VAL A 71 -13.66 -16.96 21.89
CA VAL A 71 -14.75 -16.73 20.93
C VAL A 71 -15.11 -15.25 20.85
N GLU A 72 -15.15 -14.54 21.98
CA GLU A 72 -15.34 -13.09 22.01
C GLU A 72 -14.20 -12.37 21.28
N GLY A 73 -12.96 -12.79 21.51
CA GLY A 73 -11.79 -12.31 20.77
C GLY A 73 -11.90 -12.52 19.25
N LEU A 74 -12.39 -13.68 18.81
CA LEU A 74 -12.65 -13.95 17.39
C LEU A 74 -13.75 -13.06 16.81
N GLY A 75 -14.80 -12.77 17.57
CA GLY A 75 -15.87 -11.84 17.15
C GLY A 75 -15.31 -10.44 16.84
N ASN A 76 -14.51 -9.89 17.76
CA ASN A 76 -13.83 -8.60 17.56
C ASN A 76 -12.87 -8.63 16.36
N LEU A 77 -12.15 -9.74 16.16
CA LEU A 77 -11.27 -9.92 15.01
C LEU A 77 -12.05 -9.91 13.68
N VAL A 78 -13.22 -10.55 13.64
CA VAL A 78 -14.09 -10.57 12.45
C VAL A 78 -14.56 -9.16 12.11
N GLU A 79 -15.06 -8.39 13.09
CA GLU A 79 -15.53 -7.02 12.86
C GLU A 79 -14.40 -6.11 12.34
N THR A 80 -13.23 -6.16 12.99
CA THR A 80 -12.06 -5.36 12.59
C THR A 80 -11.53 -5.77 11.22
N SER A 81 -11.56 -7.06 10.89
CA SER A 81 -11.17 -7.57 9.58
C SER A 81 -12.15 -7.14 8.50
N GLN A 82 -13.46 -7.20 8.74
CA GLN A 82 -14.47 -6.69 7.80
C GLN A 82 -14.29 -5.19 7.51
N ALA A 83 -14.07 -4.38 8.54
CA ALA A 83 -13.81 -2.95 8.37
C ALA A 83 -12.54 -2.69 7.55
N SER A 84 -11.49 -3.48 7.77
CA SER A 84 -10.24 -3.38 7.02
C SER A 84 -10.43 -3.78 5.55
N LEU A 85 -11.19 -4.84 5.27
CA LEU A 85 -11.50 -5.26 3.90
C LEU A 85 -12.26 -4.19 3.12
N LEU A 86 -13.22 -3.48 3.74
CA LEU A 86 -13.92 -2.37 3.10
C LEU A 86 -12.96 -1.24 2.71
N LYS A 87 -12.03 -0.87 3.61
CA LYS A 87 -11.01 0.15 3.32
C LYS A 87 -10.06 -0.29 2.20
N THR A 88 -9.65 -1.56 2.19
CA THR A 88 -8.81 -2.11 1.10
C THR A 88 -9.56 -2.11 -0.23
N ALA A 89 -10.86 -2.42 -0.23
CA ALA A 89 -11.70 -2.36 -1.43
C ALA A 89 -11.79 -0.94 -2.00
N GLU A 90 -12.02 0.05 -1.13
CA GLU A 90 -12.04 1.47 -1.52
C GLU A 90 -10.69 1.92 -2.08
N ALA A 91 -9.59 1.53 -1.42
CA ALA A 91 -8.24 1.82 -1.89
C ALA A 91 -7.95 1.20 -3.26
N ALA A 92 -8.45 -0.01 -3.54
CA ALA A 92 -8.30 -0.66 -4.84
C ALA A 92 -9.06 0.10 -5.96
N LEU A 93 -10.25 0.62 -5.67
CA LEU A 93 -10.99 1.46 -6.62
C LEU A 93 -10.23 2.76 -6.92
N ASN A 94 -9.80 3.48 -5.87
CA ASN A 94 -9.01 4.70 -6.02
C ASN A 94 -7.70 4.46 -6.79
N PHE A 95 -7.06 3.30 -6.57
CA PHE A 95 -5.87 2.91 -7.31
C PHE A 95 -6.14 2.71 -8.80
N ASN A 96 -7.26 2.08 -9.15
CA ASN A 96 -7.66 1.91 -10.55
C ASN A 96 -8.00 3.26 -11.21
N ASP A 97 -8.68 4.17 -10.51
CA ASP A 97 -8.99 5.51 -11.02
C ASP A 97 -7.70 6.32 -11.25
N ALA A 98 -6.76 6.27 -10.31
CA ALA A 98 -5.45 6.90 -10.47
C ALA A 98 -4.67 6.34 -11.66
N LYS A 99 -4.73 5.01 -11.87
CA LYS A 99 -4.12 4.36 -13.04
C LYS A 99 -4.72 4.87 -14.34
N LEU A 100 -6.05 4.98 -14.45
CA LEU A 100 -6.71 5.49 -15.65
C LEU A 100 -6.30 6.94 -15.94
N ALA A 101 -6.24 7.79 -14.91
CA ALA A 101 -5.76 9.17 -15.06
C ALA A 101 -4.29 9.25 -15.54
N ILE A 102 -3.44 8.32 -15.11
CA ILE A 102 -2.06 8.22 -15.60
C ILE A 102 -2.03 7.84 -17.09
N ILE A 103 -2.88 6.90 -17.53
CA ILE A 103 -2.96 6.50 -18.94
C ILE A 103 -3.36 7.69 -19.81
N ASP A 104 -4.39 8.43 -19.41
CA ASP A 104 -4.83 9.63 -20.14
C ASP A 104 -3.70 10.68 -20.20
N SER A 105 -3.03 10.93 -19.06
CA SER A 105 -1.90 11.86 -18.99
C SER A 105 -0.72 11.44 -19.87
N VAL A 106 -0.48 10.14 -20.02
CA VAL A 106 0.55 9.58 -20.90
C VAL A 106 0.20 9.81 -22.37
N GLU A 107 -1.08 9.68 -22.74
CA GLU A 107 -1.54 9.93 -24.10
C GLU A 107 -1.44 11.42 -24.46
N ASP A 108 -1.85 12.31 -23.55
CA ASP A 108 -1.65 13.75 -23.68
C ASP A 108 -0.16 14.11 -23.82
N ALA A 109 0.70 13.55 -22.96
CA ALA A 109 2.14 13.78 -23.02
C ALA A 109 2.75 13.29 -24.35
N LYS A 110 2.30 12.16 -24.89
CA LYS A 110 2.76 11.68 -26.21
C LYS A 110 2.39 12.65 -27.32
N SER A 111 1.17 13.18 -27.30
CA SER A 111 0.71 14.18 -28.27
C SER A 111 1.58 15.44 -28.21
N GLU A 112 1.80 15.99 -27.01
CA GLU A 112 2.62 17.18 -26.81
C GLU A 112 4.08 16.98 -27.26
N ILE A 113 4.68 15.83 -26.96
CA ILE A 113 6.05 15.54 -27.40
C ILE A 113 6.11 15.36 -28.93
N THR A 114 5.04 14.85 -29.56
CA THR A 114 4.94 14.78 -31.03
C THR A 114 4.93 16.18 -31.64
N ASN A 115 4.09 17.08 -31.13
CA ASN A 115 4.03 18.47 -31.55
C ASN A 115 5.37 19.19 -31.34
N LEU A 116 6.04 18.90 -30.22
CA LEU A 116 7.36 19.45 -29.92
C LEU A 116 8.42 18.94 -30.90
N LYS A 117 8.34 17.67 -31.31
CA LYS A 117 9.24 17.10 -32.31
C LYS A 117 9.06 17.76 -33.68
N GLU A 118 7.81 17.98 -34.11
CA GLU A 118 7.50 18.69 -35.35
C GLU A 118 8.00 20.14 -35.31
N SER A 119 7.74 20.84 -34.21
CA SER A 119 8.25 22.20 -33.98
C SER A 119 9.77 22.23 -34.04
N SER A 120 10.43 21.21 -33.48
CA SER A 120 11.88 21.10 -33.54
C SER A 120 12.42 20.94 -34.96
N ASP A 121 11.77 20.13 -35.77
CA ASP A 121 12.16 19.93 -37.17
C ASP A 121 11.98 21.22 -37.99
N GLN A 122 10.95 22.03 -37.67
CA GLN A 122 10.76 23.34 -38.27
C GLN A 122 11.86 24.33 -37.89
N VAL A 123 12.31 24.35 -36.63
CA VAL A 123 13.42 25.21 -36.19
C VAL A 123 14.72 24.82 -36.89
N VAL A 124 15.01 23.53 -37.05
CA VAL A 124 16.17 23.05 -37.81
C VAL A 124 16.11 23.52 -39.27
N ALA A 125 14.93 23.46 -39.89
CA ALA A 125 14.76 24.00 -41.25
C ALA A 125 15.05 25.51 -41.31
N SER A 126 14.60 26.30 -40.32
CA SER A 126 14.89 27.73 -40.25
C SER A 126 16.37 28.05 -40.04
N PHE A 127 17.12 27.23 -39.28
CA PHE A 127 18.58 27.38 -39.18
C PHE A 127 19.28 27.19 -40.53
N ASN A 128 18.87 26.18 -41.30
CA ASN A 128 19.42 25.95 -42.63
C ASN A 128 19.15 27.13 -43.59
N GLU A 129 17.93 27.67 -43.58
CA GLU A 129 17.56 28.83 -44.41
C GLU A 129 18.32 30.11 -44.00
N MET A 130 18.50 30.33 -42.69
CA MET A 130 19.35 31.41 -42.18
C MET A 130 20.79 31.25 -42.68
N HIS A 131 21.36 30.05 -42.60
CA HIS A 131 22.72 29.78 -43.04
C HIS A 131 22.91 30.12 -44.52
N GLU A 132 21.98 29.70 -45.39
CA GLU A 132 22.01 30.03 -46.82
C GLU A 132 21.92 31.55 -47.05
N THR A 133 21.03 32.24 -46.32
CA THR A 133 20.86 33.68 -46.42
C THR A 133 22.14 34.44 -46.03
N PHE A 134 22.82 34.01 -44.97
CA PHE A 134 24.06 34.66 -44.53
C PHE A 134 25.24 34.37 -45.45
N GLN A 135 25.34 33.17 -46.02
CA GLN A 135 26.33 32.88 -47.05
C GLN A 135 26.15 33.80 -48.27
N ASN A 136 24.90 33.99 -48.72
CA ASN A 136 24.58 34.90 -49.81
C ASN A 136 24.88 36.38 -49.48
N LEU A 137 24.61 36.80 -48.24
CA LEU A 137 24.97 38.13 -47.76
C LEU A 137 26.49 38.34 -47.75
N GLN A 138 27.25 37.37 -47.21
CA GLN A 138 28.71 37.44 -47.14
C GLN A 138 29.33 37.54 -48.54
N LYS A 139 28.79 36.80 -49.52
CA LYS A 139 29.19 36.92 -50.93
C LYS A 139 28.90 38.31 -51.49
N SER A 140 27.70 38.84 -51.26
CA SER A 140 27.30 40.18 -51.72
C SER A 140 28.18 41.29 -51.13
N VAL A 141 28.52 41.17 -49.84
CA VAL A 141 29.44 42.09 -49.13
C VAL A 141 30.84 42.03 -49.75
N SER A 142 31.33 40.83 -50.10
CA SER A 142 32.60 40.65 -50.81
C SER A 142 32.59 41.30 -52.20
N ASP A 143 31.53 41.08 -52.97
CA ASP A 143 31.39 41.65 -54.32
C ASP A 143 31.37 43.19 -54.27
N ILE A 144 30.69 43.78 -53.27
CA ILE A 144 30.70 45.23 -53.04
C ILE A 144 32.13 45.71 -52.72
N ARG A 145 32.85 45.02 -51.84
CA ARG A 145 34.24 45.37 -51.49
C ARG A 145 35.15 45.40 -52.72
N ASP A 146 35.04 44.41 -53.59
CA ASP A 146 35.82 44.34 -54.82
C ASP A 146 35.46 45.47 -55.79
N CYS A 147 34.17 45.81 -55.90
CA CYS A 147 33.71 46.97 -56.67
C CYS A 147 34.28 48.29 -56.10
N MET A 148 34.25 48.49 -54.79
CA MET A 148 34.81 49.68 -54.14
C MET A 148 36.32 49.82 -54.38
N LYS A 149 37.05 48.70 -54.40
CA LYS A 149 38.47 48.68 -54.75
C LYS A 149 38.69 49.15 -56.19
N GLY A 150 37.89 48.65 -57.13
CA GLY A 150 37.90 49.10 -58.53
C GLY A 150 37.60 50.60 -58.68
N ILE A 151 36.61 51.14 -57.95
CA ILE A 151 36.30 52.58 -57.95
C ILE A 151 37.47 53.40 -57.41
N THR A 152 38.12 52.93 -56.34
CA THR A 152 39.31 53.58 -55.77
C THR A 152 40.45 53.63 -56.78
N ASP A 153 40.68 52.53 -57.50
CA ASP A 153 41.71 52.44 -58.53
C ASP A 153 41.43 53.37 -59.71
N ILE A 154 40.17 53.45 -60.17
CA ILE A 154 39.74 54.41 -61.19
C ILE A 154 39.96 55.84 -60.70
N ALA A 155 39.53 56.19 -59.49
CA ALA A 155 39.71 57.53 -58.94
C ALA A 155 41.20 57.90 -58.78
N ASN A 156 42.06 56.93 -58.43
CA ASN A 156 43.51 57.12 -58.41
C ASN A 156 44.10 57.40 -59.80
N GLN A 157 43.65 56.65 -60.83
CA GLN A 157 44.07 56.88 -62.21
C GLN A 157 43.57 58.22 -62.75
N THR A 158 42.31 58.58 -62.51
CA THR A 158 41.74 59.87 -62.92
C THR A 158 42.45 61.03 -62.25
N ASN A 159 42.80 60.91 -60.97
CA ASN A 159 43.59 61.89 -60.24
C ASN A 159 45.01 62.05 -60.82
N LEU A 160 45.67 60.95 -61.20
CA LEU A 160 46.97 60.98 -61.88
C LEU A 160 46.86 61.62 -63.28
N LEU A 161 45.80 61.30 -64.02
CA LEU A 161 45.55 61.84 -65.35
C LEU A 161 45.28 63.35 -65.30
N SER A 162 44.48 63.81 -64.33
CA SER A 162 44.19 65.22 -64.13
C SER A 162 45.41 66.00 -63.65
N LEU A 163 46.26 65.41 -62.81
CA LEU A 163 47.54 66.00 -62.44
C LEU A 163 48.45 66.21 -63.66
N ASN A 164 48.58 65.19 -64.52
CA ASN A 164 49.35 65.30 -65.77
C ASN A 164 48.76 66.37 -66.70
N ALA A 165 47.43 66.46 -66.81
CA ALA A 165 46.77 67.49 -67.60
C ALA A 165 46.98 68.90 -67.03
N SER A 166 46.96 69.08 -65.70
CA SER A 166 47.27 70.34 -65.03
C SER A 166 48.71 70.78 -65.29
N ILE A 167 49.68 69.84 -65.27
CA ILE A 167 51.09 70.11 -65.58
C ILE A 167 51.23 70.60 -67.03
N GLU A 168 50.61 69.92 -67.99
CA GLU A 168 50.74 70.27 -69.40
C GLU A 168 49.97 71.56 -69.74
N ALA A 169 48.85 71.82 -69.06
CA ALA A 169 48.13 73.10 -69.15
C ALA A 169 48.97 74.27 -68.62
N ALA A 170 49.71 74.08 -67.52
CA ALA A 170 50.66 75.08 -67.01
C ALA A 170 51.82 75.31 -67.99
N ARG A 171 52.27 74.25 -68.69
CA ARG A 171 53.33 74.30 -69.69
C ARG A 171 52.93 75.08 -70.96
N ALA A 172 51.66 75.06 -71.32
CA ALA A 172 51.09 75.84 -72.44
C ALA A 172 50.89 77.34 -72.13
N GLY A 173 51.18 77.80 -70.90
CA GLY A 173 51.11 79.22 -70.53
C GLY A 173 49.68 79.79 -70.58
N GLU A 174 49.49 80.98 -71.17
CA GLU A 174 48.16 81.61 -71.25
C GLU A 174 47.13 80.79 -72.05
N ALA A 175 47.56 80.05 -73.07
CA ALA A 175 46.68 79.23 -73.90
C ALA A 175 46.09 78.01 -73.13
N GLY A 176 46.78 77.54 -72.08
CA GLY A 176 46.35 76.40 -71.27
C GLY A 176 45.48 76.74 -70.07
N ARG A 177 45.24 78.03 -69.79
CA ARG A 177 44.62 78.50 -68.53
C ARG A 177 43.21 77.92 -68.28
N GLY A 178 42.40 77.78 -69.33
CA GLY A 178 41.08 77.13 -69.24
C GLY A 178 41.17 75.63 -68.96
N PHE A 179 42.14 74.93 -69.57
CA PHE A 179 42.38 73.51 -69.32
C PHE A 179 42.91 73.24 -67.92
N ALA A 180 43.73 74.14 -67.36
CA ALA A 180 44.22 74.03 -65.99
C ALA A 180 43.08 74.05 -64.96
N ILE A 181 42.07 74.92 -65.17
CA ILE A 181 40.89 74.99 -64.29
C ILE A 181 40.09 73.68 -64.35
N VAL A 182 39.88 73.13 -65.55
CA VAL A 182 39.15 71.86 -65.72
C VAL A 182 39.92 70.71 -65.07
N ALA A 183 41.23 70.63 -65.30
CA ALA A 183 42.07 69.58 -64.74
C ALA A 183 42.10 69.62 -63.20
N ASP A 184 42.17 70.80 -62.59
CA ASP A 184 42.12 70.92 -61.13
C ASP A 184 40.73 70.54 -60.57
N GLN A 185 39.64 70.81 -61.29
CA GLN A 185 38.32 70.31 -60.89
C GLN A 185 38.15 68.80 -61.01
N VAL A 186 38.73 68.17 -62.05
CA VAL A 186 38.75 66.72 -62.18
C VAL A 186 39.56 66.09 -61.04
N ARG A 187 40.64 66.73 -60.60
CA ARG A 187 41.43 66.32 -59.43
C ARG A 187 40.58 66.36 -58.16
N ILE A 188 39.88 67.46 -57.89
CA ILE A 188 39.00 67.61 -56.73
C ILE A 188 37.89 66.54 -56.73
N LEU A 189 37.23 66.32 -57.88
CA LEU A 189 36.22 65.26 -58.02
C LEU A 189 36.78 63.88 -57.72
N SER A 190 37.99 63.59 -58.20
CA SER A 190 38.65 62.29 -57.98
C SER A 190 38.96 62.07 -56.49
N ASP A 191 39.42 63.09 -55.78
CA ASP A 191 39.66 63.01 -54.34
C ASP A 191 38.35 62.88 -53.54
N GLU A 192 37.27 63.53 -53.98
CA GLU A 192 35.94 63.38 -53.38
C GLU A 192 35.37 61.96 -53.58
N ILE A 193 35.53 61.37 -54.77
CA ILE A 193 35.17 59.96 -55.05
C ILE A 193 35.93 59.01 -54.12
N LYS A 194 37.24 59.22 -53.91
CA LYS A 194 38.02 58.40 -52.97
C LYS A 194 37.49 58.50 -51.54
N LYS A 195 37.14 59.70 -51.10
CA LYS A 195 36.61 59.92 -49.75
C LYS A 195 35.26 59.24 -49.54
N LEU A 196 34.35 59.37 -50.51
CA LEU A 196 33.06 58.66 -50.49
C LEU A 196 33.26 57.15 -50.51
N THR A 197 34.20 56.67 -51.32
CA THR A 197 34.54 55.24 -51.41
C THR A 197 35.08 54.69 -50.10
N ALA A 198 35.94 55.44 -49.40
CA ALA A 198 36.47 55.07 -48.10
C ALA A 198 35.36 54.94 -47.04
N ASN A 199 34.40 55.89 -47.02
CA ASN A 199 33.25 55.83 -46.10
C ASN A 199 32.35 54.61 -46.36
N ILE A 200 32.13 54.27 -47.64
CA ILE A 200 31.38 53.05 -48.00
C ILE A 200 32.16 51.81 -47.58
N ALA A 201 33.48 51.77 -47.79
CA ALA A 201 34.32 50.64 -47.38
C ALA A 201 34.28 50.41 -45.87
N GLU A 202 34.27 51.47 -45.06
CA GLU A 202 34.07 51.37 -43.60
C GLU A 202 32.69 50.79 -43.26
N SER A 203 31.63 51.25 -43.94
CA SER A 203 30.27 50.74 -43.74
C SER A 203 30.16 49.25 -44.10
N VAL A 204 30.77 48.83 -45.20
CA VAL A 204 30.84 47.42 -45.65
C VAL A 204 31.60 46.56 -44.64
N ASN A 205 32.68 47.08 -44.04
CA ASN A 205 33.45 46.38 -43.01
C ASN A 205 32.62 46.16 -41.73
N ASN A 206 31.82 47.16 -41.34
CA ASN A 206 30.89 47.02 -40.21
C ASN A 206 29.82 45.94 -40.49
N VAL A 207 29.23 45.94 -41.70
CA VAL A 207 28.25 44.91 -42.10
C VAL A 207 28.88 43.51 -42.11
N GLU A 208 30.11 43.36 -42.56
CA GLU A 208 30.83 42.08 -42.51
C GLU A 208 31.03 41.59 -41.08
N LYS A 209 31.46 42.48 -40.17
CA LYS A 209 31.65 42.16 -38.76
C LYS A 209 30.32 41.76 -38.09
N ASP A 210 29.25 42.49 -38.34
CA ASP A 210 27.92 42.17 -37.81
C ASP A 210 27.42 40.83 -38.34
N THR A 211 27.66 40.53 -39.62
CA THR A 211 27.32 39.24 -40.25
C THR A 211 28.11 38.08 -39.62
N GLN A 212 29.39 38.27 -39.32
CA GLN A 212 30.20 37.24 -38.62
C GLN A 212 29.70 36.98 -37.19
N GLY A 213 29.37 38.05 -36.45
CA GLY A 213 28.80 37.92 -35.11
C GLY A 213 27.44 37.21 -35.10
N LEU A 214 26.63 37.44 -36.13
CA LEU A 214 25.35 36.76 -36.31
C LEU A 214 25.53 35.26 -36.63
N ASN A 215 26.47 34.89 -37.50
CA ASN A 215 26.81 33.48 -37.75
C ASN A 215 27.23 32.74 -36.47
N GLN A 216 28.10 33.34 -35.66
CA GLN A 216 28.50 32.75 -34.38
C GLN A 216 27.32 32.59 -33.41
N SER A 217 26.38 33.55 -33.42
CA SER A 217 25.17 33.47 -32.58
C SER A 217 24.23 32.36 -33.04
N ILE A 218 24.15 32.11 -34.35
CA ILE A 218 23.38 31.01 -34.94
C ILE A 218 23.99 29.66 -34.56
N GLU A 219 25.31 29.48 -34.72
CA GLU A 219 26.01 28.24 -34.33
C GLU A 219 25.81 27.92 -32.83
N THR A 220 25.87 28.94 -31.98
CA THR A 220 25.60 28.80 -30.54
C THR A 220 24.15 28.40 -30.28
N SER A 221 23.21 29.00 -31.01
CA SER A 221 21.78 28.70 -30.90
C SER A 221 21.46 27.28 -31.38
N GLU A 222 22.10 26.82 -32.46
CA GLU A 222 21.99 25.47 -32.99
C GLU A 222 22.50 24.43 -31.99
N THR A 223 23.68 24.67 -31.38
CA THR A 223 24.23 23.79 -30.33
C THR A 223 23.29 23.70 -29.12
N ALA A 224 22.74 24.83 -28.66
CA ALA A 224 21.76 24.85 -27.58
C ALA A 224 20.46 24.11 -27.97
N PHE A 225 20.08 24.22 -29.24
CA PHE A 225 18.90 23.55 -29.79
C PHE A 225 19.08 22.03 -29.91
N GLU A 226 20.26 21.54 -30.30
CA GLU A 226 20.58 20.11 -30.30
C GLU A 226 20.43 19.50 -28.90
N ALA A 227 20.91 20.19 -27.87
CA ALA A 227 20.72 19.77 -26.48
C ALA A 227 19.23 19.73 -26.10
N SER A 228 18.44 20.71 -26.55
CA SER A 228 16.98 20.70 -26.38
C SER A 228 16.35 19.47 -27.04
N ASN A 229 16.76 19.15 -28.27
CA ASN A 229 16.23 18.01 -29.02
C ASN A 229 16.57 16.66 -28.35
N ALA A 230 17.74 16.54 -27.72
CA ALA A 230 18.10 15.39 -26.89
C ALA A 230 17.17 15.27 -25.65
N ASN A 231 16.76 16.39 -25.04
CA ASN A 231 15.79 16.38 -23.95
C ASN A 231 14.40 15.90 -24.42
N VAL A 232 13.98 16.24 -25.64
CA VAL A 232 12.74 15.71 -26.24
C VAL A 232 12.78 14.18 -26.37
N ALA A 233 13.90 13.63 -26.86
CA ALA A 233 14.09 12.18 -26.95
C ALA A 233 14.08 11.50 -25.57
N SER A 234 14.69 12.14 -24.57
CA SER A 234 14.64 11.67 -23.18
C SER A 234 13.22 11.67 -22.62
N ALA A 235 12.45 12.73 -22.88
CA ALA A 235 11.04 12.83 -22.47
C ALA A 235 10.19 11.70 -23.08
N TYR A 236 10.40 11.36 -24.36
CA TYR A 236 9.76 10.21 -25.00
C TYR A 236 10.01 8.91 -24.23
N SER A 237 11.28 8.63 -23.89
CA SER A 237 11.64 7.42 -23.13
C SER A 237 11.03 7.41 -21.72
N ILE A 238 10.91 8.57 -21.07
CA ILE A 238 10.23 8.67 -19.77
C ILE A 238 8.75 8.31 -19.91
N VAL A 239 8.07 8.87 -20.91
CA VAL A 239 6.65 8.60 -21.17
C VAL A 239 6.41 7.11 -21.48
N GLU A 240 7.31 6.46 -22.23
CA GLU A 240 7.25 5.01 -22.49
C GLU A 240 7.42 4.17 -21.20
N LYS A 241 8.33 4.58 -20.30
CA LYS A 241 8.48 3.93 -19.00
C LYS A 241 7.22 4.09 -18.14
N VAL A 242 6.61 5.28 -18.13
CA VAL A 242 5.35 5.53 -17.39
C VAL A 242 4.22 4.68 -17.97
N GLN A 243 4.11 4.54 -19.29
CA GLN A 243 3.15 3.62 -19.93
C GLN A 243 3.34 2.17 -19.46
N THR A 244 4.59 1.71 -19.42
CA THR A 244 4.92 0.35 -18.96
C THR A 244 4.53 0.15 -17.50
N LEU A 245 4.81 1.16 -16.65
CA LEU A 245 4.40 1.15 -15.25
C LEU A 245 2.87 1.10 -15.12
N ALA A 246 2.13 1.92 -15.86
CA ALA A 246 0.66 1.89 -15.85
C ALA A 246 0.11 0.51 -16.24
N THR A 247 0.73 -0.16 -17.20
CA THR A 247 0.36 -1.54 -17.59
C THR A 247 0.65 -2.54 -16.46
N SER A 248 1.76 -2.40 -15.74
CA SER A 248 2.08 -3.26 -14.58
C SER A 248 1.13 -3.04 -13.40
N MET A 249 0.52 -1.85 -13.31
CA MET A 249 -0.51 -1.56 -12.30
C MET A 249 -1.80 -2.33 -12.58
N ASP A 250 -2.11 -2.71 -13.83
CA ASP A 250 -3.27 -3.58 -14.14
C ASP A 250 -3.13 -4.94 -13.45
N ALA A 251 -1.98 -5.60 -13.65
CA ALA A 251 -1.69 -6.88 -13.00
C ALA A 251 -1.76 -6.75 -11.47
N SER A 252 -1.23 -5.66 -10.91
CA SER A 252 -1.29 -5.40 -9.47
C SER A 252 -2.74 -5.22 -8.96
N CYS A 253 -3.60 -4.59 -9.76
CA CYS A 253 -5.01 -4.38 -9.42
C CYS A 253 -5.82 -5.68 -9.49
N GLU A 254 -5.52 -6.55 -10.45
CA GLU A 254 -6.08 -7.90 -10.54
C GLU A 254 -5.69 -8.75 -9.31
N ASP A 255 -4.40 -8.75 -8.96
CA ASP A 255 -3.88 -9.45 -7.78
C ASP A 255 -4.53 -8.95 -6.48
N LEU A 256 -4.68 -7.62 -6.33
CA LEU A 256 -5.36 -7.02 -5.18
C LEU A 256 -6.82 -7.46 -5.11
N THR A 257 -7.54 -7.47 -6.23
CA THR A 257 -8.95 -7.90 -6.29
C THR A 257 -9.09 -9.37 -5.93
N ALA A 258 -8.20 -10.24 -6.42
CA ALA A 258 -8.18 -11.65 -6.10
C ALA A 258 -7.89 -11.89 -4.60
N SER A 259 -6.89 -11.19 -4.05
CA SER A 259 -6.52 -11.27 -2.62
C SER A 259 -7.64 -10.78 -1.71
N LEU A 260 -8.33 -9.71 -2.10
CA LEU A 260 -9.49 -9.18 -1.38
C LEU A 260 -10.64 -10.20 -1.36
N ALA A 261 -10.92 -10.85 -2.50
CA ALA A 261 -11.94 -11.89 -2.58
C ALA A 261 -11.62 -13.08 -1.67
N GLN A 262 -10.37 -13.56 -1.68
CA GLN A 262 -9.93 -14.64 -0.79
C GLN A 262 -10.02 -14.25 0.69
N SER A 263 -9.56 -13.05 1.04
CA SER A 263 -9.60 -12.55 2.42
C SER A 263 -11.04 -12.40 2.92
N LYS A 264 -11.95 -11.92 2.06
CA LYS A 264 -13.38 -11.87 2.36
C LYS A 264 -13.96 -13.26 2.66
N GLN A 265 -13.65 -14.24 1.83
CA GLN A 265 -14.09 -15.63 2.05
C GLN A 265 -13.54 -16.20 3.36
N ALA A 266 -12.27 -15.91 3.69
CA ALA A 266 -11.66 -16.35 4.94
C ALA A 266 -12.35 -15.73 6.16
N VAL A 267 -12.62 -14.43 6.14
CA VAL A 267 -13.33 -13.73 7.23
C VAL A 267 -14.76 -14.24 7.40
N GLU A 268 -15.47 -14.53 6.30
CA GLU A 268 -16.80 -15.14 6.35
C GLU A 268 -16.75 -16.54 6.97
N GLY A 269 -15.75 -17.35 6.61
CA GLY A 269 -15.50 -18.65 7.22
C GLY A 269 -15.24 -18.58 8.73
N ILE A 270 -14.43 -17.61 9.17
CA ILE A 270 -14.18 -17.37 10.61
C ILE A 270 -15.48 -16.94 11.29
N SER A 271 -16.27 -16.06 10.68
CA SER A 271 -17.56 -15.61 11.24
C SER A 271 -18.50 -16.79 11.53
N VAL A 272 -18.62 -17.73 10.58
CA VAL A 272 -19.44 -18.95 10.75
C VAL A 272 -18.89 -19.83 11.87
N LEU A 273 -17.56 -19.98 11.97
CA LEU A 273 -16.92 -20.74 13.04
C LEU A 273 -17.13 -20.10 14.42
N THR A 274 -17.07 -18.77 14.51
CA THR A 274 -17.35 -18.02 15.73
C THR A 274 -18.78 -18.25 16.20
N GLU A 275 -19.76 -18.14 15.31
CA GLU A 275 -21.17 -18.41 15.62
C GLU A 275 -21.39 -19.86 16.08
N SER A 276 -20.82 -20.83 15.38
CA SER A 276 -20.90 -22.25 15.77
C SER A 276 -20.25 -22.50 17.13
N SER A 277 -19.14 -21.82 17.44
CA SER A 277 -18.45 -21.96 18.72
C SER A 277 -19.25 -21.34 19.86
N GLN A 278 -19.90 -20.19 19.64
CA GLN A 278 -20.79 -19.56 20.60
C GLN A 278 -21.99 -20.46 20.95
N ASN A 279 -22.58 -21.11 19.93
CA ASN A 279 -23.65 -22.08 20.13
C ASN A 279 -23.17 -23.31 20.92
N CYS A 280 -21.97 -23.83 20.62
CA CYS A 280 -21.38 -24.93 21.36
C CYS A 280 -21.14 -24.57 22.83
N TYR A 281 -20.56 -23.39 23.09
CA TYR A 281 -20.37 -22.87 24.43
C TYR A 281 -21.68 -22.83 25.22
N GLY A 282 -22.75 -22.27 24.61
CA GLY A 282 -24.07 -22.20 25.25
C GLY A 282 -24.62 -23.58 25.62
N ASN A 283 -24.48 -24.58 24.74
CA ASN A 283 -24.92 -25.94 25.00
C ASN A 283 -24.11 -26.63 26.11
N VAL A 284 -22.79 -26.48 26.13
CA VAL A 284 -21.93 -27.05 27.16
C VAL A 284 -22.17 -26.36 28.50
N SER A 285 -22.27 -25.03 28.52
CA SER A 285 -22.61 -24.24 29.72
C SER A 285 -23.92 -24.68 30.34
N ASN A 286 -24.97 -24.88 29.52
CA ASN A 286 -26.23 -25.42 30.00
C ASN A 286 -26.08 -26.85 30.58
N SER A 287 -25.28 -27.70 29.94
CA SER A 287 -25.03 -29.07 30.43
C SER A 287 -24.30 -29.07 31.77
N ILE A 288 -23.31 -28.19 31.96
CA ILE A 288 -22.60 -28.00 33.23
C ILE A 288 -23.59 -27.59 34.31
N ASN A 289 -24.44 -26.59 34.07
CA ASN A 289 -25.43 -26.14 35.04
C ASN A 289 -26.35 -27.27 35.51
N ILE A 290 -26.78 -28.14 34.59
CA ILE A 290 -27.59 -29.32 34.91
C ILE A 290 -26.80 -30.30 35.79
N ILE A 291 -25.54 -30.59 35.44
CA ILE A 291 -24.68 -31.51 36.20
C ILE A 291 -24.42 -30.95 37.61
N SER A 292 -24.06 -29.66 37.73
CA SER A 292 -23.83 -29.00 39.01
C SER A 292 -25.07 -29.07 39.91
N SER A 293 -26.27 -28.88 39.36
CA SER A 293 -27.51 -29.05 40.13
C SER A 293 -27.71 -30.49 40.60
N CYS A 294 -27.38 -31.48 39.75
CA CYS A 294 -27.47 -32.90 40.12
C CYS A 294 -26.45 -33.26 41.22
N GLN A 295 -25.22 -32.74 41.13
CA GLN A 295 -24.19 -32.96 42.14
C GLN A 295 -24.59 -32.37 43.49
N ASN A 296 -25.15 -31.16 43.50
CA ASN A 296 -25.62 -30.53 44.74
C ASN A 296 -26.70 -31.38 45.42
N ASN A 297 -27.68 -31.87 44.65
CA ASN A 297 -28.69 -32.79 45.16
C ASN A 297 -28.08 -34.09 45.70
N LYS A 298 -27.06 -34.65 45.02
CA LYS A 298 -26.38 -35.88 45.47
C LYS A 298 -25.60 -35.65 46.76
N ASN A 299 -24.94 -34.50 46.92
CA ASN A 299 -24.24 -34.13 48.15
C ASN A 299 -25.21 -34.03 49.33
N THR A 300 -26.40 -33.43 49.15
CA THR A 300 -27.43 -33.42 50.19
C THR A 300 -27.86 -34.84 50.58
N LEU A 301 -28.04 -35.74 49.62
CA LEU A 301 -28.37 -37.14 49.90
C LEU A 301 -27.25 -37.85 50.68
N TYR A 302 -25.99 -37.57 50.35
CA TYR A 302 -24.86 -38.14 51.08
C TYR A 302 -24.82 -37.65 52.53
N ASP A 303 -25.06 -36.35 52.78
CA ASP A 303 -25.14 -35.83 54.13
C ASP A 303 -26.27 -36.51 54.93
N GLU A 304 -27.45 -36.71 54.33
CA GLU A 304 -28.56 -37.44 54.94
C GLU A 304 -28.21 -38.92 55.22
N MET A 305 -27.55 -39.60 54.28
CA MET A 305 -27.09 -40.99 54.46
C MET A 305 -26.04 -41.10 55.58
N ARG A 306 -25.14 -40.13 55.67
CA ARG A 306 -24.14 -40.07 56.73
C ARG A 306 -24.78 -39.89 58.10
N GLU A 307 -25.75 -38.99 58.22
CA GLU A 307 -26.51 -38.82 59.47
C GLU A 307 -27.22 -40.12 59.88
N ALA A 308 -27.85 -40.82 58.92
CA ALA A 308 -28.48 -42.10 59.17
C ALA A 308 -27.48 -43.17 59.63
N LEU A 309 -26.31 -43.28 58.97
CA LEU A 309 -25.25 -44.22 59.34
C LEU A 309 -24.67 -43.93 60.73
N LEU A 310 -24.43 -42.67 61.05
CA LEU A 310 -23.96 -42.23 62.39
C LEU A 310 -24.98 -42.57 63.49
N GLY A 311 -26.27 -42.60 63.17
CA GLY A 311 -27.30 -43.08 64.07
C GLY A 311 -27.30 -44.60 64.25
N VAL A 312 -27.15 -45.37 63.17
CA VAL A 312 -27.36 -46.83 63.20
C VAL A 312 -26.11 -47.61 63.63
N ILE A 313 -24.90 -47.19 63.23
CA ILE A 313 -23.65 -47.91 63.54
C ILE A 313 -23.43 -48.09 65.05
N PRO A 314 -23.51 -47.05 65.90
CA PRO A 314 -23.29 -47.20 67.35
C PRO A 314 -24.34 -48.10 68.00
N LEU A 315 -25.60 -47.98 67.58
CA LEU A 315 -26.71 -48.82 68.04
C LEU A 315 -26.51 -50.29 67.66
N ALA A 316 -26.02 -50.57 66.45
CA ALA A 316 -25.72 -51.93 65.99
C ALA A 316 -24.53 -52.54 66.75
N GLU A 317 -23.47 -51.76 66.99
CA GLU A 317 -22.30 -52.18 67.76
C GLU A 317 -22.64 -52.42 69.24
N GLU A 318 -23.42 -51.54 69.88
CA GLU A 318 -23.89 -51.71 71.26
C GLU A 318 -24.71 -52.99 71.42
N LEU A 319 -25.64 -53.26 70.50
CA LEU A 319 -26.46 -54.49 70.50
C LEU A 319 -25.62 -55.76 70.26
N SER A 320 -24.54 -55.68 69.50
CA SER A 320 -23.61 -56.79 69.28
C SER A 320 -22.66 -57.04 70.45
N ASN A 321 -22.39 -56.02 71.26
CA ASN A 321 -21.47 -56.07 72.41
C ASN A 321 -22.17 -56.25 73.76
N MET A 322 -23.50 -56.44 73.80
CA MET A 322 -24.23 -56.76 75.03
C MET A 322 -23.66 -58.02 75.69
N GLU A 323 -23.35 -57.96 76.99
CA GLU A 323 -22.94 -59.11 77.82
C GLU A 323 -24.13 -59.88 78.39
#